data_AF-A0A8J7DX91-F1
#
_entry.id   AF-A0A8J7DX91-F1
#
_cell.length_a   1.000
_cell.length_b   1.000
_cell.length_c   1.000
_cell.angle_alpha   90.00
_cell.angle_beta   90.00
_cell.angle_gamma   90.00
#
_symmetry.space_group_name_H-M   'P 1'
#
loop_
_entity.id
_entity.type
_entity.pdbx_description
1 polymer ?
#
loop_
_entity_poly.entity_id
_entity_poly.type
_entity_poly.pdbx_seq_one_letter_code
_entity_poly.pdbx_strand_id
1 'polypeptide(L)' 'MKKDKLEMEDELRSEYNLKNLRVRKLGSGRKSFGGVTVRLEPDVAEMFPDADAVNEALRFLIRVTRQN' A
#
# COMPACT_ATOMS: atom_id res chain seq x y z
N MET A 1 -19.02 29.70 -7.09
CA MET A 1 -17.74 30.25 -6.61
C MET A 1 -16.74 30.20 -7.74
N LYS A 2 -16.15 31.33 -8.11
CA LYS A 2 -15.12 31.42 -9.16
C LYS A 2 -13.86 30.73 -8.64
N LYS A 3 -13.24 29.86 -9.44
CA LYS A 3 -11.90 29.32 -9.16
C LYS A 3 -10.89 30.38 -9.61
N ASP A 4 -10.43 31.18 -8.66
CA ASP A 4 -9.25 32.01 -8.89
C ASP A 4 -8.07 31.06 -9.02
N LYS A 5 -7.56 30.92 -10.25
CA LYS A 5 -6.32 30.22 -10.55
C LYS A 5 -5.19 31.15 -10.09
N LEU A 6 -4.96 31.18 -8.78
CA LEU A 6 -3.76 31.79 -8.22
C LEU A 6 -2.59 30.97 -8.73
N GLU A 7 -1.89 31.50 -9.72
CA GLU A 7 -0.55 31.04 -10.10
C GLU A 7 0.37 31.46 -8.96
N MET A 8 0.32 30.71 -7.86
CA MET A 8 1.29 30.83 -6.78
C MET A 8 2.62 30.35 -7.36
N GLU A 9 3.58 31.25 -7.50
CA GLU A 9 4.95 30.90 -7.85
C GLU A 9 5.48 29.93 -6.79
N ASP A 10 6.12 28.85 -7.25
CA ASP A 10 6.66 27.80 -6.39
C ASP A 10 7.94 28.32 -5.71
N GLU A 11 7.79 28.90 -4.52
CA GLU A 11 8.90 29.47 -3.73
C GLU A 11 9.85 28.40 -3.16
N LEU A 12 9.57 27.11 -3.38
CA LEU A 12 10.38 26.01 -2.87
C LEU A 12 11.70 25.88 -3.64
N ARG A 13 12.76 25.47 -2.92
CA ARG A 13 14.04 25.12 -3.57
C ARG A 13 13.87 23.87 -4.44
N SER A 14 14.72 23.74 -5.45
CA SER A 14 14.64 22.66 -6.45
C SER A 14 14.74 21.25 -5.84
N GLU A 15 15.41 21.09 -4.70
CA GLU A 15 15.48 19.81 -3.99
C GLU A 15 14.15 19.38 -3.36
N TYR A 16 13.24 20.32 -3.11
CA TYR A 16 11.92 20.08 -2.53
C TYR A 16 10.82 20.06 -3.60
N ASN A 17 11.00 19.26 -4.67
CA ASN A 17 9.98 19.10 -5.71
C ASN A 17 8.82 18.20 -5.23
N LEU A 18 7.74 18.83 -4.76
CA LEU A 18 6.56 18.12 -4.24
C LEU A 18 5.59 17.66 -5.34
N LYS A 19 5.82 18.00 -6.62
CA LYS A 19 4.86 17.73 -7.72
C LYS A 19 4.61 16.24 -7.96
N ASN A 20 5.59 15.40 -7.63
CA ASN A 20 5.52 13.95 -7.81
C ASN A 20 5.07 13.21 -6.54
N LEU A 21 4.85 13.92 -5.43
CA LEU A 21 4.41 13.29 -4.20
C LEU A 21 2.94 12.92 -4.29
N ARG A 22 2.63 11.66 -3.95
CA ARG A 22 1.25 11.20 -3.81
C ARG A 22 0.62 11.83 -2.58
N VAL A 23 -0.31 12.78 -2.78
CA VAL A 23 -1.08 13.38 -1.70
C VAL A 23 -1.97 12.32 -1.05
N ARG A 24 -1.81 12.10 0.26
CA ARG A 24 -2.61 11.13 1.03
C ARG A 24 -3.41 11.82 2.13
N LYS A 25 -4.67 11.41 2.24
CA LYS A 25 -5.62 11.91 3.23
C LYS A 25 -5.44 11.17 4.57
N LEU A 26 -4.84 11.83 5.57
CA LEU A 26 -4.81 11.37 6.96
C LEU A 26 -6.01 11.92 7.76
N GLY A 27 -6.50 11.21 8.78
CA GLY A 27 -7.59 11.67 9.65
C GLY A 27 -8.52 10.55 10.15
N SER A 28 -9.23 10.81 11.25
CA SER A 28 -10.23 9.90 11.82
C SER A 28 -11.35 9.59 10.82
N GLY A 29 -11.82 8.34 10.79
CA GLY A 29 -12.86 7.87 9.86
C GLY A 29 -12.37 7.55 8.44
N ARG A 30 -11.06 7.61 8.17
CA ARG A 30 -10.47 7.19 6.88
C ARG A 30 -9.76 5.84 7.03
N LYS A 31 -9.89 4.97 6.02
CA LYS A 31 -9.33 3.61 6.03
C LYS A 31 -7.83 3.66 6.37
N SER A 32 -7.43 2.94 7.43
CA SER A 32 -6.03 2.69 7.75
C SER A 32 -5.34 2.10 6.51
N PHE A 33 -4.10 2.51 6.25
CA PHE A 33 -3.34 1.84 5.21
C PHE A 33 -2.82 0.53 5.78
N GLY A 34 -3.11 -0.55 5.05
CA GLY A 34 -2.94 -1.90 5.54
C GLY A 34 -4.30 -2.50 5.84
N GLY A 35 -4.68 -3.51 5.05
CA GLY A 35 -5.59 -4.53 5.55
C GLY A 35 -4.95 -5.27 6.72
N VAL A 36 -5.46 -6.46 7.05
CA VAL A 36 -4.83 -7.30 8.06
C VAL A 36 -3.39 -7.60 7.62
N THR A 37 -2.42 -7.20 8.43
CA THR A 37 -1.01 -7.53 8.23
C THR A 37 -0.73 -8.83 8.97
N VAL A 38 -0.28 -9.85 8.26
CA VAL A 38 0.10 -11.14 8.83
C VAL A 38 1.62 -11.19 8.86
N ARG A 39 2.18 -11.43 10.05
CA ARG A 39 3.62 -11.63 10.22
C ARG A 39 3.96 -13.07 9.84
N LEU A 40 4.91 -13.21 8.93
CA LEU A 40 5.52 -14.50 8.59
C LEU A 40 6.80 -14.69 9.42
N GLU A 41 7.12 -15.94 9.73
CA GLU A 41 8.42 -16.29 10.30
C GLU A 41 9.52 -16.15 9.23
N PRO A 42 10.80 -15.92 9.63
CA PRO A 42 11.89 -15.63 8.70
C PRO A 42 12.14 -16.73 7.67
N ASP A 43 12.04 -17.99 8.10
CA ASP A 43 12.18 -19.18 7.26
C ASP A 43 11.11 -19.20 6.15
N VAL A 44 9.86 -18.91 6.49
CA VAL A 44 8.76 -18.83 5.52
C VAL A 44 8.95 -17.63 4.60
N ALA A 45 9.39 -16.48 5.13
CA ALA A 45 9.62 -15.29 4.33
C ALA A 45 10.76 -15.47 3.30
N GLU A 46 11.79 -16.25 3.62
CA GLU A 46 12.88 -16.57 2.68
C GLU A 46 12.44 -17.51 1.55
N MET A 47 11.45 -18.36 1.81
CA MET A 47 10.96 -19.34 0.83
C MET A 47 10.05 -18.73 -0.24
N PHE A 48 9.42 -17.57 0.02
CA PHE A 48 8.48 -16.94 -0.91
C PHE A 48 8.99 -15.57 -1.39
N PRO A 49 9.03 -15.32 -2.71
CA PRO A 49 9.56 -14.08 -3.26
C PRO A 49 8.62 -12.87 -3.06
N ASP A 50 7.31 -13.09 -2.94
CA ASP A 50 6.31 -12.04 -2.76
C ASP A 50 5.06 -12.54 -2.02
N ALA A 51 4.17 -11.60 -1.69
CA ALA A 51 2.92 -11.88 -1.00
C ALA A 51 1.89 -12.63 -1.87
N ASP A 52 1.96 -12.52 -3.19
CA ASP A 52 1.04 -13.20 -4.10
C ASP A 52 1.32 -14.71 -4.11
N ALA A 53 2.60 -15.09 -4.13
CA ALA A 53 3.05 -16.48 -4.03
C ALA A 53 2.60 -17.15 -2.72
N VAL A 54 2.69 -16.45 -1.58
CA VAL A 54 2.19 -16.92 -0.28
C VAL A 54 0.67 -17.15 -0.34
N ASN A 55 -0.06 -16.19 -0.91
CA ASN A 55 -1.52 -16.26 -1.00
C ASN A 55 -1.98 -17.42 -1.90
N GLU A 56 -1.28 -17.69 -3.00
CA GLU A 56 -1.58 -18.82 -3.88
C GLU A 56 -1.35 -20.16 -3.19
N ALA A 57 -0.22 -20.31 -2.48
CA ALA A 57 0.08 -21.53 -1.73
C ALA A 57 -0.99 -21.81 -0.65
N LEU A 58 -1.38 -20.79 0.13
CA LEU A 58 -2.43 -20.93 1.15
C LEU A 58 -3.80 -21.27 0.54
N ARG A 59 -4.15 -20.67 -0.60
CA ARG A 59 -5.40 -21.00 -1.31
C ARG A 59 -5.39 -22.43 -1.82
N PHE A 60 -4.25 -22.91 -2.34
CA PHE A 60 -4.10 -24.30 -2.75
C PHE A 60 -4.33 -25.25 -1.57
N LEU A 61 -3.70 -24.98 -0.43
CA LEU A 61 -3.90 -25.78 0.79
C LEU A 61 -5.37 -25.81 1.21
N ILE A 62 -6.05 -24.66 1.22
CA ILE A 62 -7.48 -24.57 1.55
C ILE A 62 -8.32 -25.45 0.60
N ARG A 63 -8.00 -25.45 -0.70
CA ARG A 63 -8.72 -26.30 -1.69
C ARG A 63 -8.52 -27.79 -1.40
N VAL A 64 -7.29 -28.22 -1.14
CA VAL A 64 -6.98 -29.61 -0.80
C VAL A 64 -7.73 -30.03 0.48
N THR A 65 -7.71 -29.19 1.51
CA THR A 65 -8.39 -29.49 2.78
C THR A 65 -9.92 -29.52 2.70
N ARG A 66 -10.52 -28.88 1.69
CA ARG A 66 -11.98 -28.88 1.47
C ARG A 66 -12.48 -30.01 0.58
N GLN A 67 -11.58 -30.65 -0.16
CA GLN A 67 -11.90 -31.77 -1.04
C GLN A 67 -11.70 -33.13 -0.36
N ASN A 68 -11.07 -33.15 0.82
CA ASN A 68 -11.09 -34.25 1.78
C ASN A 68 -12.25 -34.07 2.78
#